data_AF-A0A821N538-F1
#
_entry.id   AF-A0A821N538-F1
#
_cell.length_a   1.000
_cell.length_b   1.000
_cell.length_c   1.000
_cell.angle_alpha   90.00
_cell.angle_beta   90.00
_cell.angle_gamma   90.00
#
_symmetry.space_group_name_H-M   'P 1'
#
loop_
_entity.id
_entity.type
_entity.pdbx_description
1 polymer ?
#
loop_
_entity_poly.entity_id
_entity_poly.type
_entity_poly.pdbx_seq_one_letter_code
_entity_poly.pdbx_strand_id
1 'polypeptide(L)'
;MYILLGNETIFLPAKHSWAILEKLWPAIACTKHAIKLSTQNLINCIMEKINKRFNTVAIIENTNEISKQAAIDLWRSLEKHELELYNRMHEERIESNIRSYNNLMEKLTSLYYNNVLTCRQQIIIMTFILFLFQKQVQIPLSCIRILVDFLVHENIDIRK
;
A
#
# COMPACT_ATOMS: atom_id res chain seq x y z
N MET A 1 -5.72 -4.21 17.67
CA MET A 1 -5.45 -2.85 17.14
C MET A 1 -4.29 -2.14 17.82
N TYR A 2 -4.13 -2.20 19.15
CA TYR A 2 -2.99 -1.54 19.81
C TYR A 2 -1.61 -2.03 19.31
N ILE A 3 -1.50 -3.31 18.94
CA ILE A 3 -0.30 -3.86 18.29
C ILE A 3 -0.03 -3.22 16.91
N LEU A 4 -1.08 -2.82 16.18
CA LEU A 4 -0.96 -2.14 14.88
C LEU A 4 -0.57 -0.67 15.02
N LEU A 5 -1.01 -0.01 16.09
CA LEU A 5 -0.55 1.35 16.42
C LEU A 5 0.96 1.36 16.68
N GLY A 6 1.47 0.25 17.24
CA GLY A 6 2.88 0.06 17.51
C GLY A 6 3.44 1.13 18.43
N ASN A 7 4.76 1.28 18.41
CA ASN A 7 5.48 2.37 19.09
C ASN A 7 6.08 3.32 18.05
N GLU A 8 6.92 4.25 18.48
CA GLU A 8 7.55 5.21 17.58
C GLU A 8 8.50 4.54 16.57
N THR A 9 9.03 3.35 16.87
CA THR A 9 10.04 2.66 16.05
C THR A 9 9.46 1.57 15.14
N ILE A 10 8.33 0.96 15.50
CA ILE A 10 7.72 -0.15 14.78
C ILE A 10 6.27 0.20 14.47
N PHE A 11 6.00 0.52 13.20
CA PHE A 11 4.65 0.78 12.70
C PHE A 11 4.39 -0.06 11.45
N LEU A 12 3.79 -1.24 11.65
CA LEU A 12 3.55 -2.23 10.59
C LEU A 12 2.70 -1.70 9.41
N PRO A 13 1.66 -0.85 9.62
CA PRO A 13 0.86 -0.32 8.52
C PRO A 13 1.61 0.56 7.52
N ALA A 14 2.77 1.11 7.90
CA ALA A 14 3.63 1.91 7.01
C ALA A 14 4.92 1.18 6.59
N LYS A 15 5.04 -0.12 6.87
CA LYS A 15 6.24 -0.88 6.49
C LYS A 15 6.27 -1.09 4.97
N HIS A 16 7.47 -0.95 4.37
CA HIS A 16 7.75 -1.12 2.94
C HIS A 16 7.66 -2.58 2.45
N SER A 17 6.56 -3.29 2.71
CA SER A 17 6.35 -4.67 2.25
C SER A 17 4.95 -4.85 1.68
N TRP A 18 4.87 -4.98 0.36
CA TRP A 18 3.61 -5.16 -0.36
C TRP A 18 2.78 -6.34 0.13
N ALA A 19 3.43 -7.47 0.45
CA ALA A 19 2.76 -8.65 1.01
C ALA A 19 2.09 -8.39 2.37
N ILE A 20 2.63 -7.48 3.18
CA ILE A 20 2.03 -7.07 4.46
C ILE A 20 0.86 -6.14 4.20
N LEU A 21 1.05 -5.11 3.35
CA LEU A 21 0.00 -4.13 3.03
C LEU A 21 -1.23 -4.81 2.42
N GLU A 22 -1.01 -5.78 1.51
CA GLU A 22 -2.06 -6.57 0.86
C GLU A 22 -3.02 -7.25 1.85
N LYS A 23 -2.52 -7.67 3.01
CA LYS A 23 -3.33 -8.32 4.05
C LYS A 23 -3.85 -7.31 5.08
N LEU A 24 -3.00 -6.37 5.46
CA LEU A 24 -3.23 -5.51 6.61
C LEU A 24 -4.20 -4.37 6.30
N TRP A 25 -4.08 -3.73 5.15
CA TRP A 25 -4.91 -2.58 4.80
C TRP A 25 -6.39 -2.96 4.60
N PRO A 26 -6.74 -4.03 3.87
CA PRO A 26 -8.11 -4.52 3.82
C PRO A 26 -8.66 -4.87 5.20
N ALA A 27 -7.84 -5.48 6.07
CA ALA A 27 -8.24 -5.81 7.43
C ALA A 27 -8.53 -4.56 8.29
N ILE A 28 -7.70 -3.51 8.19
CA ILE A 28 -7.94 -2.24 8.88
C ILE A 28 -9.23 -1.60 8.35
N ALA A 29 -9.42 -1.53 7.04
CA ALA A 29 -10.63 -0.97 6.43
C ALA A 29 -11.92 -1.71 6.85
N CYS A 30 -11.86 -3.04 6.96
CA CYS A 30 -13.02 -3.85 7.31
C CYS A 30 -13.25 -4.03 8.80
N THR A 31 -12.34 -3.58 9.68
CA THR A 31 -12.58 -3.73 11.12
C THR A 31 -13.89 -3.04 11.49
N LYS A 32 -14.85 -3.83 11.98
CA LYS A 32 -16.12 -3.31 12.50
C LYS A 32 -15.78 -2.30 13.58
N HIS A 33 -15.92 -1.01 13.23
CA HIS A 33 -15.62 0.07 14.15
C HIS A 33 -16.62 -0.04 15.29
N ALA A 34 -16.19 -0.61 16.41
CA ALA A 34 -17.02 -0.72 17.59
C ALA A 34 -17.49 0.68 17.98
N ILE A 35 -18.75 0.80 18.40
CA ILE A 35 -19.38 2.06 18.85
C ILE A 35 -18.56 2.71 19.99
N LYS A 36 -17.72 1.93 20.68
CA LYS A 36 -16.84 2.41 21.75
C LYS A 36 -15.86 3.46 21.24
N LEU A 37 -15.92 4.64 21.86
CA LEU A 37 -15.07 5.80 21.58
C LEU A 37 -13.56 5.46 21.59
N SER A 38 -13.12 4.58 22.50
CA SER A 38 -11.72 4.14 22.57
C SER A 38 -11.24 3.44 21.29
N THR A 39 -12.07 2.62 20.66
CA THR A 39 -11.74 1.94 19.40
C THR A 39 -11.74 2.93 18.23
N GLN A 40 -12.65 3.89 18.23
CA GLN A 40 -12.68 4.95 17.20
C GLN A 40 -11.44 5.84 17.28
N ASN A 41 -11.05 6.26 18.49
CA ASN A 41 -9.85 7.04 18.73
C ASN A 41 -8.61 6.27 18.30
N LEU A 42 -8.53 4.98 18.60
CA LEU A 42 -7.40 4.15 18.19
C LEU A 42 -7.26 4.08 16.67
N ILE A 43 -8.36 3.96 15.94
CA ILE A 43 -8.33 3.95 14.47
C ILE A 43 -7.96 5.33 13.92
N ASN A 44 -8.46 6.42 14.50
CA ASN A 44 -8.02 7.78 14.14
C ASN A 44 -6.50 7.91 14.31
N CYS A 45 -5.94 7.50 15.45
CA CYS A 45 -4.50 7.56 15.68
C CYS A 45 -3.71 6.69 14.68
N ILE A 46 -4.22 5.50 14.33
CA ILE A 46 -3.59 4.65 13.30
C ILE A 46 -3.62 5.36 11.95
N MET A 47 -4.76 5.91 11.53
CA MET A 47 -4.90 6.62 10.25
C MET A 47 -4.02 7.87 10.20
N GLU A 48 -3.97 8.66 11.27
CA GLU A 48 -3.07 9.81 11.37
C GLU A 48 -1.60 9.40 11.25
N LYS A 49 -1.20 8.28 11.88
CA LYS A 49 0.16 7.76 11.76
C LYS A 49 0.45 7.26 10.34
N ILE A 50 -0.50 6.61 9.67
CA ILE A 50 -0.37 6.22 8.25
C ILE A 50 -0.19 7.48 7.41
N ASN A 51 -1.07 8.47 7.54
CA ASN A 51 -1.00 9.72 6.76
C ASN A 51 0.33 10.46 6.95
N LYS A 52 0.89 10.44 8.17
CA LYS A 52 2.16 11.13 8.47
C LYS A 52 3.41 10.35 8.04
N ARG A 53 3.35 9.01 8.01
CA ARG A 53 4.55 8.16 7.86
C ARG A 53 4.57 7.31 6.60
N PHE A 54 3.44 7.17 5.92
CA PHE A 54 3.38 6.35 4.73
C PHE A 54 4.11 7.06 3.59
N ASN A 55 5.32 6.57 3.32
CA ASN A 55 6.03 6.88 2.10
C ASN A 55 5.70 5.79 1.07
N THR A 56 5.29 6.22 -0.11
CA THR A 56 4.99 5.36 -1.25
C THR A 56 6.13 4.36 -1.48
N VAL A 57 5.86 3.08 -1.21
CA VAL A 57 6.83 1.99 -1.44
C VAL A 57 7.07 1.89 -2.94
N ALA A 58 8.33 1.89 -3.38
CA ALA A 58 8.62 1.66 -4.78
C ALA A 58 8.12 0.26 -5.18
N ILE A 59 7.32 0.18 -6.25
CA ILE A 59 6.92 -1.11 -6.84
C ILE A 59 8.06 -1.62 -7.73
N ILE A 60 8.62 -0.70 -8.53
CA ILE A 60 9.71 -0.96 -9.45
C ILE A 60 10.94 -0.20 -8.96
N GLU A 61 11.94 -0.95 -8.50
CA GLU A 61 13.25 -0.40 -8.12
C GLU A 61 14.20 -0.55 -9.32
N ASN A 62 14.30 0.52 -10.13
CA ASN A 62 15.27 0.58 -11.23
C ASN A 62 16.58 1.15 -10.71
N THR A 63 17.59 0.30 -10.54
CA THR A 63 18.96 0.76 -10.32
C THR A 63 19.58 1.11 -11.66
N ASN A 64 20.22 2.28 -11.74
CA ASN A 64 20.95 2.69 -12.94
C ASN A 64 22.08 1.70 -13.25
N GLU A 65 22.16 1.24 -14.50
CA GLU A 65 23.21 0.32 -14.97
C GLU A 65 24.62 0.86 -14.73
N ILE A 66 24.82 2.17 -14.83
CA ILE A 66 26.11 2.81 -14.52
C ILE A 66 26.50 2.58 -13.05
N SER A 67 25.53 2.73 -12.15
CA SER A 67 25.74 2.51 -10.72
C SER A 67 25.95 1.03 -10.40
N LYS A 68 25.24 0.13 -11.09
CA LYS A 68 25.45 -1.32 -10.97
C LYS A 68 26.88 -1.69 -11.39
N GLN A 69 27.33 -1.20 -12.56
CA GLN A 69 28.67 -1.49 -13.06
C GLN A 69 29.76 -0.96 -12.12
N ALA A 70 29.64 0.29 -11.66
CA ALA A 70 30.58 0.85 -10.70
C ALA A 70 30.64 0.05 -9.39
N ALA A 71 29.51 -0.49 -8.91
CA ALA A 71 29.47 -1.34 -7.73
C ALA A 71 30.16 -2.70 -7.98
N ILE A 72 29.94 -3.32 -9.15
CA ILE A 72 30.62 -4.56 -9.56
C ILE A 72 32.14 -4.35 -9.61
N ASP A 73 32.57 -3.25 -10.21
CA ASP A 73 33.99 -2.88 -10.34
C ASP A 73 34.64 -2.68 -8.96
N LEU A 74 33.89 -2.13 -7.99
CA LEU A 74 34.35 -1.85 -6.63
C LEU A 74 34.40 -3.11 -5.75
N TRP A 75 33.47 -4.05 -5.93
CA TRP A 75 33.35 -5.25 -5.10
C TRP A 75 34.37 -6.35 -5.46
N ARG A 76 34.94 -6.30 -6.68
CA ARG A 76 35.83 -7.30 -7.32
C ARG A 76 35.20 -8.70 -7.45
N SER A 77 35.29 -9.25 -8.67
CA SER A 77 34.93 -10.62 -9.10
C SER A 77 33.60 -11.18 -8.57
N LEU A 78 32.49 -10.47 -8.79
CA LEU A 78 31.21 -11.18 -8.85
C LEU A 78 31.24 -12.11 -10.07
N GLU A 79 31.06 -13.41 -9.84
CA GLU A 79 30.96 -14.36 -10.94
C GLU A 79 29.70 -14.06 -11.75
N LYS A 80 29.78 -14.18 -13.07
CA LYS A 80 28.65 -13.87 -13.97
C LYS A 80 27.37 -14.62 -13.59
N HIS A 81 27.50 -15.85 -13.09
CA HIS A 81 26.40 -16.67 -12.60
C HIS A 81 25.66 -16.05 -11.39
N GLU A 82 26.39 -15.42 -10.45
CA GLU A 82 25.79 -14.78 -9.28
C GLU A 82 25.01 -13.52 -9.66
N LEU A 83 25.51 -12.77 -10.65
CA LEU A 83 24.83 -11.60 -11.20
C LEU A 83 23.52 -12.00 -11.91
N GLU A 84 23.54 -13.08 -12.70
CA GLU A 84 22.34 -13.62 -13.36
C GLU A 84 21.31 -14.16 -12.35
N LEU A 85 21.75 -14.79 -11.27
CA LEU A 85 20.88 -15.21 -10.17
C LEU A 85 20.24 -13.99 -9.49
N TYR A 86 21.03 -12.97 -9.16
CA TYR A 86 20.54 -11.73 -8.55
C TYR A 86 19.50 -11.02 -9.41
N ASN A 87 19.78 -10.87 -10.72
CA ASN A 87 18.84 -10.23 -11.64
C ASN A 87 17.50 -10.99 -11.71
N ARG A 88 17.54 -12.33 -11.78
CA ARG A 88 16.31 -13.14 -11.74
C ARG A 88 15.53 -12.95 -10.45
N MET A 89 16.20 -13.01 -9.29
CA MET A 89 15.55 -12.77 -8.00
C MET A 89 14.96 -11.35 -7.90
N HIS A 90 15.63 -10.37 -8.49
CA HIS A 90 15.15 -8.97 -8.55
C HIS A 90 13.89 -8.85 -9.41
N GLU A 91 13.88 -9.45 -10.60
CA GLU A 91 12.73 -9.51 -11.49
C GLU A 91 11.53 -10.22 -10.84
N GLU A 92 11.75 -11.38 -10.22
CA GLU A 92 10.73 -12.12 -9.48
C GLU A 92 10.15 -11.28 -8.33
N ARG A 93 10.99 -10.52 -7.63
CA ARG A 93 10.55 -9.63 -6.55
C ARG A 93 9.70 -8.47 -7.08
N ILE A 94 10.10 -7.86 -8.21
CA ILE A 94 9.30 -6.83 -8.86
C ILE A 94 7.95 -7.39 -9.28
N GLU A 95 7.93 -8.57 -9.92
CA GLU A 95 6.68 -9.20 -10.35
C GLU A 95 5.77 -9.51 -9.16
N SER A 96 6.33 -10.05 -8.07
CA SER A 96 5.60 -10.30 -6.83
C SER A 96 5.05 -9.01 -6.23
N ASN A 97 5.80 -7.90 -6.26
CA ASN A 97 5.34 -6.61 -5.76
C ASN A 97 4.19 -6.06 -6.59
N ILE A 98 4.29 -6.10 -7.92
CA ILE A 98 3.23 -5.70 -8.85
C ILE A 98 1.96 -6.52 -8.59
N ARG A 99 2.11 -7.84 -8.43
CA ARG A 99 1.00 -8.74 -8.13
C ARG A 99 0.32 -8.39 -6.80
N SER A 100 1.09 -8.22 -5.73
CA SER A 100 0.54 -7.84 -4.42
C SER A 100 -0.11 -6.44 -4.44
N TYR A 101 0.45 -5.50 -5.20
CA TYR A 101 -0.15 -4.18 -5.41
C TYR A 101 -1.52 -4.28 -6.10
N ASN A 102 -1.60 -4.99 -7.22
CA ASN A 102 -2.85 -5.18 -7.95
C ASN A 102 -3.90 -5.90 -7.09
N ASN A 103 -3.50 -6.97 -6.40
CA ASN A 103 -4.37 -7.70 -5.48
C ASN A 103 -4.89 -6.80 -4.35
N LEU A 104 -4.04 -5.92 -3.79
CA LEU A 104 -4.44 -4.97 -2.75
C LEU A 104 -5.47 -3.98 -3.29
N MET A 105 -5.22 -3.39 -4.46
CA MET A 105 -6.13 -2.45 -5.12
C MET A 105 -7.48 -3.09 -5.43
N GLU A 106 -7.49 -4.30 -5.96
CA GLU A 106 -8.71 -5.06 -6.24
C GLU A 106 -9.46 -5.44 -4.96
N LYS A 107 -8.76 -5.88 -3.91
CA LYS A 107 -9.38 -6.19 -2.61
C LYS A 107 -10.06 -4.96 -2.04
N LEU A 108 -9.36 -3.83 -1.94
CA LEU A 108 -9.95 -2.58 -1.44
C LEU A 108 -11.17 -2.14 -2.25
N THR A 109 -11.10 -2.29 -3.58
CA THR A 109 -12.20 -1.99 -4.49
C THR A 109 -13.40 -2.91 -4.28
N SER A 110 -13.16 -4.21 -4.19
CA SER A 110 -14.21 -5.21 -3.93
C SER A 110 -14.88 -4.97 -2.58
N LEU A 111 -14.13 -4.53 -1.58
CA LEU A 111 -14.67 -4.20 -0.27
C LEU A 111 -15.62 -3.01 -0.32
N TYR A 112 -15.32 -2.03 -1.18
CA TYR A 112 -16.18 -0.86 -1.40
C TYR A 112 -17.53 -1.22 -2.02
N TYR A 113 -17.52 -2.03 -3.10
CA TYR A 113 -18.76 -2.37 -3.82
C TYR A 113 -19.58 -3.48 -3.15
N ASN A 114 -18.94 -4.46 -2.52
CA ASN A 114 -19.62 -5.70 -2.09
C ASN A 114 -20.09 -5.70 -0.63
N ASN A 115 -19.73 -4.69 0.17
CA ASN A 115 -20.11 -4.64 1.59
C ASN A 115 -20.98 -3.42 1.90
N VAL A 116 -21.89 -3.60 2.86
CA VAL A 116 -22.55 -2.47 3.53
C VAL A 116 -21.51 -1.82 4.46
N LEU A 117 -20.80 -0.83 3.92
CA LEU A 117 -19.78 -0.09 4.66
C LEU A 117 -20.37 1.12 5.36
N THR A 118 -19.86 1.41 6.56
CA THR A 118 -20.10 2.71 7.19
C THR A 118 -19.37 3.82 6.41
N CYS A 119 -19.90 5.05 6.43
CA CYS A 119 -19.26 6.21 5.83
C CYS A 119 -17.77 6.34 6.21
N ARG A 120 -17.43 5.99 7.46
CA ARG A 120 -16.05 5.99 7.95
C ARG A 120 -15.17 4.94 7.27
N GLN A 121 -15.67 3.73 7.05
CA GLN A 121 -14.93 2.69 6.34
C GLN A 121 -14.73 3.07 4.87
N GLN A 122 -15.71 3.72 4.24
CA GLN A 122 -15.58 4.27 2.89
C GLN A 122 -14.44 5.31 2.82
N ILE A 123 -14.37 6.25 3.78
CA ILE A 123 -13.29 7.24 3.87
C ILE A 123 -11.91 6.55 4.02
N ILE A 124 -11.81 5.52 4.87
CA ILE A 124 -10.55 4.79 5.07
C ILE A 124 -10.11 4.08 3.78
N ILE A 125 -11.02 3.38 3.11
CA ILE A 125 -10.74 2.71 1.84
C ILE A 125 -10.29 3.71 0.78
N MET A 126 -11.01 4.84 0.67
CA MET A 126 -10.64 5.91 -0.26
C MET A 126 -9.22 6.43 0.03
N THR A 127 -8.93 6.73 1.29
CA THR A 127 -7.62 7.22 1.73
C THR A 127 -6.51 6.22 1.35
N PHE A 128 -6.74 4.92 1.56
CA PHE A 128 -5.81 3.88 1.16
C PHE A 128 -5.64 3.78 -0.35
N ILE A 129 -6.72 3.83 -1.12
CA ILE A 129 -6.65 3.84 -2.58
C ILE A 129 -5.82 5.03 -3.05
N LEU A 130 -6.05 6.23 -2.51
CA LEU A 130 -5.29 7.43 -2.85
C LEU A 130 -3.80 7.31 -2.52
N PHE A 131 -3.41 6.70 -1.40
CA PHE A 131 -2.00 6.44 -1.09
C PHE A 131 -1.32 5.46 -2.04
N LEU A 132 -2.10 4.61 -2.70
CA LEU A 132 -1.62 3.64 -3.69
C LEU A 132 -1.51 4.21 -5.10
N PHE A 133 -1.86 5.49 -5.32
CA PHE A 133 -1.65 6.13 -6.60
C PHE A 133 -0.15 6.28 -6.87
N GLN A 134 0.35 5.51 -7.83
CA GLN A 134 1.73 5.56 -8.27
C GLN A 134 1.78 5.80 -9.77
N LYS A 135 2.76 6.60 -10.22
CA LYS A 135 2.98 6.86 -11.66
C LYS A 135 3.61 5.67 -12.39
N GLN A 136 4.23 4.75 -11.65
CA GLN A 136 5.03 3.66 -12.22
C GLN A 136 4.20 2.48 -12.73
N VAL A 137 2.98 2.31 -12.21
CA VAL A 137 2.09 1.20 -12.54
C VAL A 137 0.73 1.75 -12.92
N GLN A 138 0.10 1.17 -13.93
CA GLN A 138 -1.24 1.57 -14.34
C GLN A 138 -2.24 1.29 -13.23
N ILE A 139 -3.09 2.27 -12.95
CA ILE A 139 -4.14 2.14 -11.94
C ILE A 139 -5.25 1.24 -12.52
N PRO A 140 -5.70 0.21 -11.79
CA PRO A 140 -6.82 -0.62 -12.23
C PRO A 140 -8.08 0.23 -12.50
N LEU A 141 -8.78 -0.06 -13.61
CA LEU A 141 -9.98 0.68 -14.02
C LEU A 141 -11.06 0.70 -12.93
N SER A 142 -11.16 -0.38 -12.15
CA SER A 142 -12.08 -0.51 -11.04
C SER A 142 -11.83 0.55 -9.95
N CYS A 143 -10.57 0.88 -9.67
CA CYS A 143 -10.21 1.93 -8.72
C CYS A 143 -10.54 3.33 -9.26
N ILE A 144 -10.37 3.56 -10.57
CA ILE A 144 -10.73 4.83 -11.21
C ILE A 144 -12.25 5.07 -11.10
N ARG A 145 -13.06 4.02 -11.31
CA ARG A 145 -14.52 4.10 -11.14
C ARG A 145 -14.91 4.52 -9.73
N ILE A 146 -14.29 3.93 -8.71
CA ILE A 146 -14.51 4.30 -7.31
C ILE A 146 -14.20 5.78 -7.07
N LEU A 147 -13.11 6.30 -7.61
CA LEU A 147 -12.78 7.72 -7.45
C LEU A 147 -13.82 8.63 -8.11
N VAL A 148 -14.32 8.26 -9.29
CA VAL A 148 -15.39 9.00 -9.95
C VAL A 148 -16.68 8.95 -9.12
N ASP A 149 -17.03 7.78 -8.59
CA ASP A 149 -18.17 7.61 -7.69
C ASP A 149 -18.03 8.51 -6.45
N PHE A 150 -16.80 8.65 -5.93
CA PHE A 150 -16.52 9.53 -4.78
C PHE A 150 -16.67 11.01 -5.09
N LEU A 151 -16.35 11.47 -6.31
CA LEU A 151 -16.52 12.88 -6.70
C LEU A 151 -17.99 13.31 -6.66
N VAL A 152 -18.92 12.39 -6.90
CA VAL A 152 -20.36 12.64 -6.91
C VAL A 152 -21.01 12.29 -5.56
N HIS A 153 -20.21 11.84 -4.58
CA HIS A 153 -20.73 11.38 -3.29
C HIS A 153 -21.42 12.52 -2.50
N GLU A 154 -22.52 12.22 -1.80
CA GLU A 154 -23.34 13.23 -1.11
C GLU A 154 -22.56 13.92 0.03
N ASN A 155 -21.75 13.16 0.76
CA ASN A 155 -20.90 13.66 1.83
C ASN A 155 -19.71 14.48 1.29
N ILE A 156 -19.61 15.74 1.71
CA ILE A 156 -18.55 16.67 1.29
C ILE A 156 -17.15 16.25 1.74
N ASP A 157 -17.02 15.57 2.88
CA ASP A 157 -15.72 15.10 3.39
C ASP A 157 -15.17 13.93 2.58
N ILE A 158 -16.04 13.24 1.84
CA ILE A 158 -15.66 12.17 0.90
C ILE A 158 -15.28 12.75 -0.47
N ARG A 159 -15.83 13.92 -0.85
CA ARG A 159 -15.50 14.56 -2.14
C ARG A 159 -14.16 15.29 -2.15
N LYS A 160 -13.64 15.67 -0.98
CA LYS A 160 -12.42 16.47 -0.82
C LYS A 160 -11.19 15.58 -0.67
#